data_AF-A0A222FJ24-F1
#
_entry.id   AF-A0A222FJ24-F1
#
_cell.length_a   1.000
_cell.length_b   1.000
_cell.length_c   1.000
_cell.angle_alpha   90.00
_cell.angle_beta   90.00
_cell.angle_gamma   90.00
#
_symmetry.space_group_name_H-M   'P 1'
#
loop_
_entity.id
_entity.type
_entity.pdbx_description
1 polymer ?
#
loop_
_entity_poly.entity_id
_entity_poly.type
_entity_poly.pdbx_seq_one_letter_code
_entity_poly.pdbx_strand_id
1 'polypeptide(L)'
;MMSKQPSTDGFTLIELIVVVVVLGVLAAFVVPRFMDAEREARVAVIEQVAGAMAATSALFHAQALIEGVEDGNVALNGQSIPIEGGYLEGFWNGAWRYVLDIGRTISFTPVGSECTANDLCGVGRQRPAAYVSGLRSNADRLVMIWPQGYRLADDCFAYYFNPDDGLPPQIGSITAGC
;
A
#
# COMPACT_ATOMS: atom_id res chain seq x y z
N MET A 1 58.19 39.84 17.29
CA MET A 1 57.13 38.99 16.72
C MET A 1 56.04 38.85 17.78
N MET A 2 54.93 39.58 17.65
CA MET A 2 53.80 39.53 18.57
C MET A 2 52.75 38.59 17.98
N SER A 3 52.60 37.41 18.58
CA SER A 3 51.57 36.43 18.22
C SER A 3 50.23 36.94 18.76
N LYS A 4 49.33 37.36 17.86
CA LYS A 4 47.95 37.73 18.18
C LYS A 4 47.17 36.43 18.39
N GLN A 5 46.94 36.05 19.65
CA GLN A 5 46.06 34.92 19.95
C GLN A 5 44.62 35.25 19.51
N PRO A 6 43.93 34.34 18.81
CA PRO A 6 42.54 34.53 18.44
C PRO A 6 41.66 34.45 19.69
N SER A 7 40.79 35.43 19.88
CA SER A 7 39.74 35.40 20.91
C SER A 7 38.74 34.30 20.56
N THR A 8 38.62 33.30 21.43
CA THR A 8 37.55 32.32 21.34
C THR A 8 36.27 32.99 21.83
N ASP A 9 35.46 33.52 20.91
CA ASP A 9 34.13 34.02 21.25
C ASP A 9 33.25 32.83 21.65
N GLY A 10 32.93 32.74 22.95
CA GLY A 10 32.03 31.73 23.49
C GLY A 10 30.57 32.16 23.33
N PHE A 11 29.70 31.22 22.97
CA PHE A 11 28.24 31.42 22.96
C PHE A 11 27.74 31.81 24.35
N THR A 12 26.81 32.77 24.41
CA THR A 12 26.21 33.18 25.69
C THR A 12 25.12 32.19 26.13
N LEU A 13 24.91 32.04 27.44
CA LEU A 13 23.83 31.18 27.96
C LEU A 13 22.44 31.63 27.49
N ILE A 14 22.22 32.94 27.36
CA ILE A 14 20.95 33.48 26.89
C ILE A 14 20.70 33.14 25.41
N GLU A 15 21.74 33.14 24.58
CA GLU A 15 21.64 32.81 23.16
C GLU A 15 21.26 31.35 22.94
N LEU A 16 21.80 30.44 23.74
CA LEU A 16 21.38 29.03 23.72
C LEU A 16 19.92 28.88 24.19
N ILE A 17 19.52 29.58 25.25
CA ILE A 17 18.15 29.50 25.80
C ILE A 17 17.13 30.02 24.78
N VAL A 18 17.39 31.16 24.14
CA VAL A 18 16.46 31.73 23.14
C VAL A 18 16.30 30.77 21.96
N VAL A 19 17.37 30.12 21.49
CA VAL A 19 17.30 29.17 20.38
C VAL A 19 16.41 27.98 20.73
N VAL A 20 16.58 27.35 21.90
CA VAL A 20 15.75 26.20 22.27
C VAL A 20 14.29 26.59 22.52
N VAL A 21 14.03 27.80 23.03
CA VAL A 21 12.67 28.34 23.19
C VAL A 21 12.01 28.54 21.82
N VAL A 22 12.70 29.15 20.87
CA VAL A 22 12.18 29.37 19.51
C VAL A 22 11.93 28.03 18.81
N LEU A 23 12.88 27.08 18.88
CA LEU A 23 12.69 25.73 18.31
C LEU A 23 11.52 24.99 18.98
N GLY A 24 11.33 25.16 20.29
CA GLY A 24 10.20 24.57 21.02
C GLY A 24 8.84 25.08 20.53
N VAL A 25 8.71 26.40 20.33
CA VAL A 25 7.46 26.99 19.81
C VAL A 25 7.20 26.56 18.37
N LEU A 26 8.22 26.56 17.51
CA LEU A 26 8.07 26.13 16.11
C LEU A 26 7.65 24.65 16.01
N ALA A 27 8.28 23.77 16.79
CA ALA A 27 7.96 22.35 16.80
C ALA A 27 6.50 22.08 17.21
N ALA A 28 5.97 22.83 18.18
CA ALA A 28 4.59 22.66 18.65
C ALA A 28 3.53 22.86 17.56
N PHE A 29 3.78 23.74 16.58
CA PHE A 29 2.86 23.98 15.46
C PHE A 29 3.12 23.08 14.25
N VAL A 30 4.37 22.70 14.01
CA VAL A 30 4.76 21.93 12.81
C VAL A 30 4.38 20.46 12.95
N VAL A 31 4.57 19.85 14.13
CA VAL A 31 4.36 18.40 14.33
C VAL A 31 2.94 17.93 13.98
N PRO A 32 1.85 18.58 14.45
CA PRO A 32 0.49 18.12 14.12
C PRO A 32 0.21 18.12 12.61
N ARG A 33 0.63 19.19 11.92
CA ARG A 33 0.46 19.31 10.47
C ARG A 33 1.28 18.31 9.69
N PHE A 34 2.48 18.01 10.18
CA PHE A 34 3.34 17.00 9.56
C PHE A 34 2.70 15.61 9.67
N MET A 35 2.13 15.25 10.83
CA MET A 35 1.39 13.99 11.01
C MET A 35 0.16 13.88 10.11
N ASP A 36 -0.61 14.97 9.96
CA ASP A 36 -1.75 15.00 9.03
C ASP A 36 -1.32 14.77 7.58
N ALA A 37 -0.22 15.42 7.15
CA ALA A 37 0.32 15.25 5.81
C ALA A 37 0.85 13.82 5.56
N GLU A 38 1.50 13.19 6.55
CA GLU A 38 1.90 11.79 6.46
C GLU A 38 0.71 10.85 6.30
N ARG A 39 -0.37 11.09 7.06
CA ARG A 39 -1.62 10.33 6.95
C ARG A 39 -2.24 10.48 5.56
N GLU A 40 -2.37 11.70 5.06
CA GLU A 40 -2.90 11.97 3.71
C GLU A 40 -2.05 11.32 2.61
N ALA A 41 -0.72 11.36 2.75
CA ALA A 41 0.18 10.68 1.82
C ALA A 41 -0.03 9.16 1.83
N ARG A 42 -0.25 8.56 3.01
CA ARG A 42 -0.52 7.12 3.14
C ARG A 42 -1.86 6.74 2.52
N VAL A 43 -2.92 7.50 2.79
CA VAL A 43 -4.23 7.31 2.15
C VAL A 43 -4.09 7.38 0.62
N ALA A 44 -3.39 8.38 0.10
CA ALA A 44 -3.17 8.53 -1.34
C ALA A 44 -2.42 7.33 -1.96
N VAL A 45 -1.43 6.75 -1.26
CA VAL A 45 -0.74 5.53 -1.71
C VAL A 45 -1.70 4.34 -1.79
N ILE A 46 -2.57 4.16 -0.79
CA ILE A 46 -3.52 3.05 -0.77
C ILE A 46 -4.60 3.21 -1.85
N GLU A 47 -5.10 4.42 -2.07
CA GLU A 47 -6.01 4.72 -3.18
C GLU A 47 -5.34 4.54 -4.54
N GLN A 48 -4.07 4.92 -4.68
CA GLN A 48 -3.27 4.64 -5.88
C GLN A 48 -3.15 3.13 -6.14
N VAL A 49 -2.92 2.32 -5.10
CA VAL A 49 -2.85 0.87 -5.23
C VAL A 49 -4.18 0.30 -5.70
N ALA A 50 -5.31 0.75 -5.13
CA ALA A 50 -6.65 0.34 -5.58
C ALA A 50 -6.91 0.70 -7.05
N GLY A 51 -6.54 1.92 -7.47
CA GLY A 51 -6.64 2.36 -8.86
C GLY A 51 -5.76 1.52 -9.81
N ALA A 52 -4.55 1.19 -9.39
CA ALA A 52 -3.65 0.33 -10.16
C ALA A 52 -4.20 -1.10 -10.28
N MET A 53 -4.80 -1.66 -9.22
CA MET A 53 -5.46 -2.96 -9.29
C MET A 53 -6.65 -2.95 -10.27
N ALA A 54 -7.43 -1.88 -10.29
CA ALA A 54 -8.52 -1.72 -11.26
C ALA A 54 -8.01 -1.64 -12.71
N ALA A 55 -6.97 -0.84 -12.95
CA ALA A 55 -6.35 -0.74 -14.27
C ALA A 55 -5.78 -2.08 -14.75
N THR A 56 -5.00 -2.77 -13.91
CA THR A 56 -4.43 -4.08 -14.23
C THR A 56 -5.52 -5.11 -14.50
N SER A 57 -6.58 -5.16 -13.70
CA SER A 57 -7.70 -6.08 -13.94
C SER A 57 -8.42 -5.81 -15.25
N ALA A 58 -8.61 -4.55 -15.62
CA ALA A 58 -9.24 -4.19 -16.89
C ALA A 58 -8.36 -4.56 -18.09
N LEU A 59 -7.05 -4.39 -17.98
CA LEU A 59 -6.09 -4.80 -19.02
C LEU A 59 -6.11 -6.32 -19.22
N PHE A 60 -6.07 -7.09 -18.13
CA PHE A 60 -6.15 -8.55 -18.21
C PHE A 60 -7.50 -9.05 -18.71
N HIS A 61 -8.59 -8.37 -18.38
CA HIS A 61 -9.90 -8.68 -18.94
C HIS A 61 -9.94 -8.47 -20.45
N ALA A 62 -9.41 -7.34 -20.94
CA ALA A 62 -9.31 -7.10 -22.37
C ALA A 62 -8.44 -8.15 -23.08
N GLN A 63 -7.32 -8.54 -22.47
CA GLN A 63 -6.46 -9.60 -22.99
C GLN A 63 -7.18 -10.96 -23.03
N ALA A 64 -7.89 -11.32 -21.97
CA ALA A 64 -8.68 -12.54 -21.88
C ALA A 64 -9.75 -12.62 -22.99
N LEU A 65 -10.44 -11.50 -23.28
CA LEU A 65 -11.39 -11.41 -24.39
C LEU A 65 -10.74 -11.59 -25.77
N ILE A 66 -9.54 -11.03 -25.97
CA ILE A 66 -8.79 -11.17 -27.23
C ILE A 66 -8.34 -12.63 -27.44
N GLU A 67 -7.89 -13.27 -26.38
CA GLU A 67 -7.41 -14.66 -26.40
C GLU A 67 -8.55 -15.69 -26.34
N GLY A 68 -9.79 -15.25 -26.05
CA GLY A 68 -10.94 -16.13 -25.90
C GLY A 68 -10.88 -17.01 -24.66
N VAL A 69 -10.24 -16.53 -23.60
CA VAL A 69 -10.07 -17.24 -22.32
C VAL A 69 -11.06 -16.68 -21.31
N GLU A 70 -12.04 -17.49 -20.92
CA GLU A 70 -12.95 -17.16 -19.81
C GLU A 70 -12.37 -17.69 -18.50
N ASP A 71 -12.00 -18.98 -18.47
CA ASP A 71 -11.32 -19.62 -17.35
C ASP A 71 -10.03 -20.27 -17.85
N GLY A 72 -8.93 -20.10 -17.11
CA GLY A 72 -7.66 -20.70 -17.44
C GLY A 72 -6.47 -19.80 -17.11
N ASN A 73 -5.59 -19.60 -18.08
CA ASN A 73 -4.38 -18.81 -17.88
C ASN A 73 -4.10 -17.91 -19.08
N VAL A 74 -3.59 -16.73 -18.79
CA VAL A 74 -3.04 -15.77 -19.76
C VAL A 74 -1.55 -15.63 -19.51
N ALA A 75 -0.76 -15.60 -20.59
CA ALA A 75 0.69 -15.49 -20.48
C ALA A 75 1.13 -14.03 -20.32
N LEU A 76 1.96 -13.74 -19.32
CA LEU A 76 2.64 -12.46 -19.15
C LEU A 76 4.12 -12.68 -18.85
N ASN A 77 5.01 -12.22 -19.73
CA ASN A 77 6.48 -12.31 -19.53
C ASN A 77 6.98 -13.72 -19.15
N GLY A 78 6.37 -14.76 -19.73
CA GLY A 78 6.70 -16.17 -19.44
C GLY A 78 6.10 -16.70 -18.13
N GLN A 79 5.29 -15.91 -17.42
CA GLN A 79 4.45 -16.36 -16.31
C GLN A 79 3.06 -16.75 -16.81
N SER A 80 2.49 -17.79 -16.21
CA SER A 80 1.10 -18.21 -16.42
C SER A 80 0.24 -17.55 -15.36
N ILE A 81 -0.56 -16.57 -15.74
CA ILE A 81 -1.40 -15.81 -14.82
C ILE A 81 -2.83 -16.38 -14.86
N PRO A 82 -3.35 -16.88 -13.73
CA PRO A 82 -4.69 -17.46 -13.68
C PRO A 82 -5.78 -16.41 -13.88
N ILE A 83 -6.73 -16.75 -14.76
CA ILE A 83 -7.93 -15.98 -15.08
C ILE A 83 -9.16 -16.84 -14.77
N GLU A 84 -10.16 -16.21 -14.18
CA GLU A 84 -11.46 -16.83 -13.90
C GLU A 84 -12.58 -15.82 -14.12
N GLY A 85 -13.62 -16.25 -14.86
CA GLY A 85 -14.70 -15.37 -15.31
C GLY A 85 -14.21 -14.21 -16.18
N GLY A 86 -13.09 -14.39 -16.89
CA GLY A 86 -12.44 -13.37 -17.70
C GLY A 86 -11.68 -12.30 -16.90
N TYR A 87 -11.50 -12.46 -15.59
CA TYR A 87 -10.73 -11.54 -14.74
C TYR A 87 -9.61 -12.26 -13.99
N LEU A 88 -8.65 -11.50 -13.46
CA LEU A 88 -7.58 -12.07 -12.64
C LEU A 88 -8.14 -12.84 -11.44
N GLU A 89 -7.54 -13.99 -11.14
CA GLU A 89 -7.83 -14.68 -9.88
C GLU A 89 -7.31 -13.85 -8.69
N GLY A 90 -8.03 -13.90 -7.57
CA GLY A 90 -7.62 -13.37 -6.28
C GLY A 90 -6.45 -14.12 -5.60
N PHE A 91 -5.38 -14.41 -6.34
CA PHE A 91 -4.24 -15.19 -5.87
C PHE A 91 -2.93 -14.39 -5.90
N TRP A 92 -2.31 -14.24 -4.73
CA TRP A 92 -1.07 -13.46 -4.61
C TRP A 92 0.13 -14.14 -5.29
N ASN A 93 0.45 -15.37 -4.88
CA ASN A 93 1.66 -16.07 -5.33
C ASN A 93 1.61 -16.57 -6.77
N GLY A 94 0.46 -16.47 -7.45
CA GLY A 94 0.28 -16.88 -8.84
C GLY A 94 -0.18 -15.77 -9.80
N ALA A 95 -0.73 -14.67 -9.29
CA ALA A 95 -1.21 -13.57 -10.13
C ALA A 95 -0.67 -12.22 -9.65
N TRP A 96 -1.21 -11.68 -8.56
CA TRP A 96 -1.06 -10.27 -8.18
C TRP A 96 0.38 -9.82 -7.93
N ARG A 97 1.25 -10.71 -7.45
CA ARG A 97 2.68 -10.42 -7.29
C ARG A 97 3.41 -10.13 -8.61
N TYR A 98 2.91 -10.63 -9.74
CA TYR A 98 3.56 -10.55 -11.04
C TYR A 98 2.97 -9.47 -11.96
N VAL A 99 1.70 -9.08 -11.73
CA VAL A 99 0.95 -8.22 -12.65
C VAL A 99 0.84 -6.77 -12.18
N LEU A 100 1.14 -6.50 -10.92
CA LEU A 100 1.05 -5.16 -10.35
C LEU A 100 2.43 -4.52 -10.26
N ASP A 101 2.64 -3.47 -11.06
CA ASP A 101 3.82 -2.60 -10.97
C ASP A 101 3.37 -1.16 -10.72
N ILE A 102 3.75 -0.64 -9.56
CA ILE A 102 3.46 0.73 -9.12
C ILE A 102 4.74 1.45 -8.66
N GLY A 103 5.92 0.95 -9.06
CA GLY A 103 7.21 1.51 -8.64
C GLY A 103 7.53 1.33 -7.15
N ARG A 104 6.86 0.38 -6.49
CA ARG A 104 7.09 0.01 -5.08
C ARG A 104 7.33 -1.49 -4.96
N THR A 105 8.12 -1.90 -3.99
CA THR A 105 8.32 -3.34 -3.73
C THR A 105 7.18 -3.87 -2.89
N ILE A 106 6.50 -4.92 -3.36
CA ILE A 106 5.41 -5.58 -2.64
C ILE A 106 5.79 -7.02 -2.30
N SER A 107 5.84 -7.36 -1.01
CA SER A 107 6.15 -8.72 -0.55
C SER A 107 4.93 -9.45 -0.01
N PHE A 108 4.93 -10.77 -0.18
CA PHE A 108 4.01 -11.62 0.56
C PHE A 108 4.20 -11.40 2.07
N THR A 109 3.12 -11.22 2.80
CA THR A 109 3.14 -11.19 4.28
C THR A 109 1.92 -11.96 4.79
N PRO A 110 2.08 -12.87 5.78
CA PRO A 110 0.96 -13.58 6.35
C PRO A 110 -0.06 -12.64 6.99
N VAL A 111 -1.34 -13.01 6.92
CA VAL A 111 -2.39 -12.29 7.63
C VAL A 111 -2.07 -12.19 9.13
N GLY A 112 -2.39 -11.03 9.74
CA GLY A 112 -2.12 -10.75 11.15
C GLY A 112 -0.68 -10.33 11.48
N SER A 113 0.24 -10.41 10.51
CA SER A 113 1.59 -9.88 10.66
C SER A 113 1.66 -8.40 10.27
N GLU A 114 2.59 -7.68 10.88
CA GLU A 114 2.91 -6.30 10.51
C GLU A 114 3.77 -6.27 9.25
N CYS A 115 3.49 -5.33 8.36
CA CYS A 115 4.30 -5.12 7.17
C CYS A 115 5.62 -4.45 7.54
N THR A 116 6.71 -5.22 7.58
CA THR A 116 8.03 -4.69 7.95
C THR A 116 9.07 -4.81 6.84
N ALA A 117 8.88 -5.78 5.93
CA ALA A 117 9.91 -6.18 4.98
C ALA A 117 10.10 -5.20 3.81
N ASN A 118 9.04 -4.54 3.32
CA ASN A 118 9.07 -3.68 2.14
C ASN A 118 8.07 -2.52 2.28
N ASP A 119 8.08 -1.61 1.29
CA ASP A 119 7.18 -0.44 1.23
C ASP A 119 5.71 -0.83 1.37
N LEU A 120 5.33 -1.94 0.74
CA LEU A 120 4.01 -2.51 0.76
C LEU A 120 4.09 -4.03 0.99
N CYS A 121 3.03 -4.55 1.58
CA CYS A 121 2.83 -5.97 1.78
C CYS A 121 1.54 -6.41 1.12
N GLY A 122 1.51 -7.65 0.64
CA GLY A 122 0.36 -8.20 -0.04
C GLY A 122 0.08 -9.63 0.38
N VAL A 123 -1.20 -10.00 0.29
CA VAL A 123 -1.68 -11.34 0.53
C VAL A 123 -2.87 -11.60 -0.39
N GLY A 124 -3.11 -12.88 -0.68
CA GLY A 124 -4.23 -13.30 -1.52
C GLY A 124 -4.83 -14.58 -0.99
N ARG A 125 -5.84 -15.09 -1.69
CA ARG A 125 -6.63 -16.24 -1.29
C ARG A 125 -7.20 -16.12 0.13
N GLN A 126 -7.75 -14.94 0.44
CA GLN A 126 -8.43 -14.69 1.71
C GLN A 126 -9.94 -14.68 1.54
N ARG A 127 -10.68 -14.98 2.61
CA ARG A 127 -12.13 -14.81 2.66
C ARG A 127 -12.48 -13.35 2.89
N PRO A 128 -13.36 -12.76 2.08
CA PRO A 128 -13.60 -11.33 2.17
C PRO A 128 -14.37 -10.91 3.42
N ALA A 129 -15.26 -11.76 3.94
CA ALA A 129 -16.13 -11.44 5.07
C ALA A 129 -15.38 -11.14 6.38
N ALA A 130 -14.10 -11.52 6.48
CA ALA A 130 -13.26 -11.23 7.64
C ALA A 130 -12.60 -9.84 7.60
N TYR A 131 -12.58 -9.17 6.43
CA TYR A 131 -11.78 -7.96 6.21
C TYR A 131 -12.58 -6.81 5.59
N VAL A 132 -13.54 -7.10 4.71
CA VAL A 132 -14.30 -6.07 3.97
C VAL A 132 -15.78 -6.23 4.25
N SER A 133 -16.35 -5.27 4.97
CA SER A 133 -17.79 -5.25 5.24
C SER A 133 -18.58 -5.11 3.94
N GLY A 134 -19.62 -5.93 3.77
CA GLY A 134 -20.46 -5.93 2.56
C GLY A 134 -20.10 -7.02 1.55
N LEU A 135 -18.86 -7.53 1.59
CA LEU A 135 -18.45 -8.66 0.75
C LEU A 135 -18.78 -10.00 1.44
N ARG A 136 -19.97 -10.53 1.18
CA ARG A 136 -20.41 -11.84 1.72
C ARG A 136 -20.22 -12.93 0.67
N SER A 137 -19.03 -13.52 0.65
CA SER A 137 -18.73 -14.71 -0.16
C SER A 137 -17.83 -15.66 0.63
N ASN A 138 -17.95 -16.95 0.34
CA ASN A 138 -17.08 -18.01 0.86
C ASN A 138 -15.86 -18.26 -0.05
N ALA A 139 -15.74 -17.54 -1.16
CA ALA A 139 -14.62 -17.66 -2.07
C ALA A 139 -13.34 -17.11 -1.43
N ASP A 140 -12.28 -17.92 -1.42
CA ASP A 140 -10.95 -17.54 -0.97
C ASP A 140 -10.24 -16.81 -2.12
N ARG A 141 -10.77 -15.65 -2.51
CA ARG A 141 -10.35 -14.89 -3.71
C ARG A 141 -10.19 -13.39 -3.44
N LEU A 142 -10.06 -13.01 -2.17
CA LEU A 142 -9.67 -11.65 -1.79
C LEU A 142 -8.15 -11.50 -1.82
N VAL A 143 -7.70 -10.42 -2.44
CA VAL A 143 -6.34 -9.92 -2.39
C VAL A 143 -6.34 -8.58 -1.66
N MET A 144 -5.37 -8.39 -0.78
CA MET A 144 -5.20 -7.15 -0.02
C MET A 144 -3.75 -6.71 -0.08
N ILE A 145 -3.54 -5.39 -0.14
CA ILE A 145 -2.23 -4.75 -0.12
C ILE A 145 -2.26 -3.62 0.91
N TRP A 146 -1.29 -3.58 1.81
CA TRP A 146 -1.23 -2.61 2.92
C TRP A 146 0.19 -2.06 3.10
N PRO A 147 0.35 -0.90 3.76
CA PRO A 147 1.63 -0.20 3.81
C PRO A 147 2.54 -0.71 4.93
N GLN A 148 3.82 -0.39 4.82
CA GLN A 148 4.79 -0.65 5.89
C GLN A 148 4.36 -0.02 7.24
N GLY A 149 4.59 -0.75 8.32
CA GLY A 149 4.23 -0.39 9.69
C GLY A 149 2.79 -0.71 10.08
N TYR A 150 1.99 -1.24 9.16
CA TYR A 150 0.58 -1.56 9.40
C TYR A 150 0.31 -3.06 9.37
N ARG A 151 -0.80 -3.43 10.00
CA ARG A 151 -1.46 -4.73 9.92
C ARG A 151 -2.79 -4.54 9.19
N LEU A 152 -3.33 -5.63 8.65
CA LEU A 152 -4.69 -5.62 8.09
C LEU A 152 -5.76 -5.25 9.12
N ALA A 153 -5.50 -5.46 10.42
CA ALA A 153 -6.40 -5.07 11.51
C ALA A 153 -6.45 -3.55 11.77
N ASP A 154 -5.51 -2.80 11.18
CA ASP A 154 -5.46 -1.34 11.32
C ASP A 154 -6.28 -0.63 10.22
N ASP A 155 -7.13 -1.34 9.46
CA ASP A 155 -8.06 -0.76 8.48
C ASP A 155 -7.40 0.26 7.51
N CYS A 156 -6.21 -0.08 7.02
CA CYS A 156 -5.43 0.72 6.07
C CYS A 156 -4.88 -0.17 4.93
N PHE A 157 -5.72 -0.50 3.96
CA PHE A 157 -5.35 -1.39 2.85
C PHE A 157 -6.22 -1.20 1.61
N ALA A 158 -5.66 -1.55 0.46
CA ALA A 158 -6.39 -1.68 -0.80
C ALA A 158 -6.78 -3.15 -1.00
N TYR A 159 -7.90 -3.41 -1.68
CA TYR A 159 -8.34 -4.78 -1.95
C TYR A 159 -8.84 -4.98 -3.38
N TYR A 160 -8.74 -6.24 -3.81
CA TYR A 160 -9.30 -6.78 -5.04
C TYR A 160 -10.04 -8.08 -4.72
N PHE A 161 -11.28 -8.23 -5.18
CA PHE A 161 -12.08 -9.42 -4.95
C PHE A 161 -12.80 -9.87 -6.23
N ASN A 162 -12.44 -11.05 -6.71
CA ASN A 162 -13.15 -11.75 -7.79
C ASN A 162 -13.82 -13.01 -7.20
N PRO A 163 -15.15 -13.07 -7.06
CA PRO A 163 -15.84 -14.25 -6.53
C PRO A 163 -15.96 -15.42 -7.50
N ASP A 164 -15.39 -15.33 -8.72
CA ASP A 164 -15.47 -16.34 -9.79
C ASP A 164 -16.92 -16.51 -10.33
N ASP A 165 -17.70 -15.43 -10.40
CA ASP A 165 -19.08 -15.43 -10.89
C ASP A 165 -19.24 -14.82 -12.30
N GLY A 166 -18.12 -14.49 -12.95
CA GLY A 166 -18.09 -13.82 -14.26
C GLY A 166 -18.49 -12.34 -14.21
N LEU A 167 -18.82 -11.79 -13.03
CA LEU A 167 -19.07 -10.36 -12.87
C LEU A 167 -17.76 -9.59 -12.69
N PRO A 168 -17.76 -8.28 -12.99
CA PRO A 168 -16.61 -7.45 -12.70
C PRO A 168 -16.18 -7.54 -11.23
N PRO A 169 -14.86 -7.63 -10.96
CA PRO A 169 -14.35 -7.76 -9.62
C PRO A 169 -14.63 -6.49 -8.80
N GLN A 170 -14.77 -6.69 -7.50
CA GLN A 170 -14.96 -5.60 -6.53
C GLN A 170 -13.59 -5.12 -6.05
N ILE A 171 -13.30 -3.85 -6.29
CA ILE A 171 -11.99 -3.23 -6.02
C ILE A 171 -12.21 -1.96 -5.22
N GLY A 172 -11.38 -1.73 -4.21
CA GLY A 172 -11.49 -0.55 -3.38
C GLY A 172 -10.38 -0.41 -2.36
N SER A 173 -10.58 0.49 -1.40
CA SER A 173 -9.66 0.74 -0.30
C SER A 173 -10.42 0.96 1.00
N ILE A 174 -9.81 0.51 2.10
CA ILE A 174 -10.21 0.81 3.47
C ILE A 174 -9.10 1.66 4.06
N THR A 175 -9.44 2.88 4.46
CA THR A 175 -8.48 3.92 4.88
C THR A 175 -8.81 4.53 6.24
N ALA A 176 -9.78 3.96 6.96
CA ALA A 176 -10.28 4.51 8.21
C ALA A 176 -9.24 4.48 9.34
N GLY A 177 -8.33 3.52 9.32
CA GLY A 177 -7.24 3.44 10.29
C GLY A 177 -5.87 3.84 9.72
N CYS A 178 -5.82 4.33 8.47
CA CYS A 178 -4.68 5.13 8.02
C CYS A 178 -4.66 6.45 8.83
#